data_AF-L5KSX1-F1
#
_entry.id   AF-L5KSX1-F1
#
_cell.length_a   1.000
_cell.length_b   1.000
_cell.length_c   1.000
_cell.angle_alpha   90.00
_cell.angle_beta   90.00
_cell.angle_gamma   90.00
#
_symmetry.space_group_name_H-M   'P 1'
#
loop_
_entity.id
_entity.type
_entity.pdbx_description
1 polymer ?
#
loop_
_entity_poly.entity_id
_entity_poly.type
_entity_poly.pdbx_seq_one_letter_code
_entity_poly.pdbx_strand_id
1 'polypeptide(L)'
;MAGLRSLVLRPWIRELILGSETLSSPRAGQLLQVLQDAEVPGPSRVPDTSDVGAALLVSDGAHSVRCLVTQEALNASDCSEVRTHRREEKEFGFRGAEGRLLLLRDCGVRIQVAEGGPPAEFYLQVNRFSLLPAEQPRDWVTSCNQDPDVQKKLNDCLEEHLSESTSSNAGLSLSQLLDEVQEEQEHQGALVRLAESCLMLSGPCTAPPLTRWATSRLRAMDPPKRHRDGSTFQYEYEPPCTSLCAQVQSARLPPQLLAWALHFLMEPQPESEQTQV
;
A
#
# COMPACT_ATOMS: atom_id res chain seq x y z
N MET A 1 -15.34 51.15 -3.51
CA MET A 1 -14.49 50.05 -3.03
C MET A 1 -15.26 49.27 -1.99
N ALA A 2 -15.93 48.19 -2.40
CA ALA A 2 -16.57 47.29 -1.45
C ALA A 2 -15.45 46.48 -0.78
N GLY A 3 -15.23 46.67 0.52
CA GLY A 3 -14.35 45.78 1.27
C GLY A 3 -14.87 44.36 1.12
N LEU A 4 -14.06 43.46 0.55
CA LEU A 4 -14.34 42.03 0.54
C LEU A 4 -14.57 41.63 2.00
N ARG A 5 -15.82 41.34 2.36
CA ARG A 5 -16.09 40.74 3.67
C ARG A 5 -15.40 39.38 3.65
N SER A 6 -14.35 39.23 4.46
CA SER A 6 -13.72 37.93 4.72
C SER A 6 -14.81 36.96 5.16
N LEU A 7 -14.96 35.86 4.42
CA LEU A 7 -15.94 34.83 4.74
C LEU A 7 -15.29 33.94 5.78
N VAL A 8 -15.76 34.03 7.02
CA VAL A 8 -15.28 33.18 8.11
C VAL A 8 -15.76 31.75 7.87
N LEU A 9 -14.83 30.86 7.56
CA LEU A 9 -15.09 29.43 7.52
C LEU A 9 -15.29 28.92 8.95
N ARG A 10 -16.28 28.05 9.14
CA ARG A 10 -16.41 27.30 10.39
C ARG A 10 -15.46 26.12 10.35
N PRO A 11 -14.55 25.95 11.33
CA PRO A 11 -13.72 24.77 11.43
C PRO A 11 -14.56 23.49 11.50
N TRP A 12 -14.12 22.43 10.83
CA TRP A 12 -14.82 21.15 10.76
C TRP A 12 -13.88 19.95 10.56
N ILE A 13 -12.63 20.14 10.12
CA ILE A 13 -11.71 19.06 9.76
C ILE A 13 -11.40 18.19 10.98
N ARG A 14 -10.99 18.82 12.09
CA ARG A 14 -10.66 18.10 13.33
C ARG A 14 -11.87 17.33 13.85
N GLU A 15 -13.03 17.97 13.92
CA GLU A 15 -14.26 17.33 14.40
C GLU A 15 -14.70 16.16 13.51
N LEU A 16 -14.54 16.28 12.19
CA LEU A 16 -14.85 15.19 11.27
C LEU A 16 -13.91 14.01 11.46
N ILE A 17 -12.60 14.25 11.57
CA ILE A 17 -11.62 13.17 11.75
C ILE A 17 -11.82 12.49 13.09
N LEU A 18 -12.10 13.24 14.16
CA LEU A 18 -12.33 12.68 15.49
C LEU A 18 -13.71 12.02 15.63
N GLY A 19 -14.71 12.48 14.87
CA GLY A 19 -16.04 11.89 14.82
C GLY A 19 -16.06 10.49 14.19
N SER A 20 -17.11 9.73 14.48
CA SER A 20 -17.35 8.40 13.90
C SER A 20 -18.35 8.43 12.74
N GLU A 21 -18.93 9.60 12.44
CA GLU A 21 -19.99 9.76 11.45
C GLU A 21 -19.43 10.26 10.10
N THR A 22 -20.06 9.80 9.02
CA THR A 22 -19.82 10.33 7.68
C THR A 22 -20.43 11.73 7.54
N LEU A 23 -19.95 12.50 6.56
CA LEU A 23 -20.47 13.85 6.33
C LEU A 23 -21.96 13.84 5.98
N SER A 24 -22.77 14.31 6.92
CA SER A 24 -24.22 14.47 6.74
C SER A 24 -24.60 15.77 6.02
N SER A 25 -23.66 16.72 5.88
CA SER A 25 -23.89 18.00 5.19
C SER A 25 -22.62 18.51 4.50
N PRO A 26 -22.77 19.32 3.43
CA PRO A 26 -21.63 19.88 2.72
C PRO A 26 -20.73 20.72 3.63
N ARG A 27 -19.43 20.70 3.34
CA ARG A 27 -18.40 21.45 4.08
C ARG A 27 -17.65 22.40 3.16
N ALA A 28 -17.49 23.63 3.60
CA ALA A 28 -16.71 24.63 2.89
C ALA A 28 -15.26 24.61 3.40
N GLY A 29 -14.31 24.60 2.47
CA GLY A 29 -12.90 24.78 2.75
C GLY A 29 -12.26 25.70 1.71
N GLN A 30 -11.06 26.18 1.96
CA GLN A 30 -10.25 26.94 1.02
C GLN A 30 -9.17 26.03 0.41
N LEU A 31 -8.99 26.10 -0.91
CA LEU A 31 -7.88 25.43 -1.59
C LEU A 31 -6.58 26.18 -1.31
N LEU A 32 -5.69 25.62 -0.49
CA LEU A 32 -4.39 26.23 -0.19
C LEU A 32 -3.37 25.96 -1.29
N GLN A 33 -3.30 24.71 -1.73
CA GLN A 33 -2.29 24.24 -2.67
C GLN A 33 -2.80 23.05 -3.48
N VAL A 34 -2.42 22.98 -4.75
CA VAL A 34 -2.58 21.80 -5.60
C VAL A 34 -1.31 20.95 -5.49
N LEU A 35 -1.41 19.78 -4.87
CA LEU A 35 -0.29 18.85 -4.67
C LEU A 35 -0.04 18.03 -5.95
N GLN A 36 -1.12 17.55 -6.57
CA GLN A 36 -1.13 16.88 -7.86
C GLN A 36 -2.39 17.33 -8.60
N ASP A 37 -2.22 17.79 -9.84
CA ASP A 37 -3.36 18.19 -10.67
C ASP A 37 -3.82 17.03 -11.55
N ALA A 38 -5.03 17.15 -12.10
CA ALA A 38 -5.58 16.17 -13.03
C ALA A 38 -4.70 16.04 -14.28
N GLU A 39 -4.11 14.86 -14.48
CA GLU A 39 -3.42 14.56 -15.74
C GLU A 39 -4.45 14.27 -16.83
N VAL A 40 -4.28 14.89 -18.00
CA VAL A 40 -5.02 14.49 -19.21
C VAL A 40 -4.42 13.15 -19.67
N PRO A 41 -5.22 12.08 -19.86
CA PRO A 41 -4.71 10.80 -20.32
C PRO A 41 -3.98 10.95 -21.66
N GLY A 42 -2.66 10.80 -21.65
CA GLY A 42 -1.86 10.73 -22.88
C GLY A 42 -2.13 9.42 -23.62
N PRO A 43 -1.96 9.36 -24.95
CA PRO A 43 -2.37 8.21 -25.77
C PRO A 43 -1.57 6.91 -25.55
N SER A 44 -0.64 6.86 -24.59
CA SER A 44 0.38 5.82 -24.47
C SER A 44 0.50 5.19 -23.07
N ARG A 45 -0.34 5.56 -22.10
CA ARG A 45 -0.25 4.95 -20.77
C ARG A 45 -1.25 3.81 -20.63
N VAL A 46 -0.73 2.65 -20.23
CA VAL A 46 -1.48 1.55 -19.63
C VAL A 46 -2.35 2.16 -18.52
N PRO A 47 -3.62 1.75 -18.35
CA PRO A 47 -4.46 2.29 -17.28
C PRO A 47 -3.77 2.01 -15.94
N ASP A 48 -3.17 3.04 -15.35
CA ASP A 48 -2.73 2.98 -13.96
C ASP A 48 -3.99 2.77 -13.11
N THR A 49 -3.95 1.77 -12.25
CA THR A 49 -5.07 1.30 -11.42
C THR A 49 -5.47 2.29 -10.33
N SER A 50 -4.94 3.52 -10.33
CA SER A 50 -5.29 4.54 -9.36
C SER A 50 -6.49 5.37 -9.84
N ASP A 51 -7.65 5.17 -9.21
CA ASP A 51 -8.86 6.00 -9.35
C ASP A 51 -8.68 7.47 -8.85
N VAL A 52 -7.44 7.90 -8.61
CA VAL A 52 -7.08 9.20 -8.06
C VAL A 52 -6.96 10.22 -9.20
N GLY A 53 -7.86 11.19 -9.20
CA GLY A 53 -7.90 12.25 -10.21
C GLY A 53 -7.00 13.45 -9.87
N ALA A 54 -7.03 13.94 -8.63
CA ALA A 54 -6.18 15.05 -8.19
C ALA A 54 -5.92 15.01 -6.69
N ALA A 55 -4.81 15.59 -6.23
CA ALA A 55 -4.48 15.73 -4.81
C ALA A 55 -4.38 17.22 -4.43
N LEU A 56 -5.18 17.63 -3.44
CA LEU A 56 -5.33 19.02 -3.01
C LEU A 56 -5.03 19.16 -1.52
N LEU A 57 -4.57 20.33 -1.11
CA LEU A 57 -4.49 20.73 0.29
C LEU A 57 -5.59 21.73 0.60
N VAL A 58 -6.53 21.36 1.47
CA VAL A 58 -7.72 22.15 1.80
C VAL A 58 -7.67 22.59 3.25
N SER A 59 -8.02 23.86 3.51
CA SER A 59 -8.09 24.47 4.85
C SER A 59 -9.53 24.76 5.24
N ASP A 60 -9.88 24.56 6.51
CA ASP A 60 -11.15 25.04 7.09
C ASP A 60 -11.00 26.37 7.86
N GLY A 61 -9.82 26.99 7.78
CA GLY A 61 -9.43 28.19 8.51
C GLY A 61 -8.73 27.92 9.84
N ALA A 62 -8.75 26.68 10.36
CA ALA A 62 -8.03 26.28 11.57
C ALA A 62 -6.98 25.20 11.28
N HIS A 63 -7.31 24.21 10.45
CA HIS A 63 -6.42 23.12 10.07
C HIS A 63 -6.41 22.93 8.55
N SER A 64 -5.34 22.32 8.05
CA SER A 64 -5.27 21.83 6.68
C SER A 64 -5.34 20.31 6.63
N VAL A 65 -5.95 19.77 5.58
CA VAL A 65 -6.04 18.33 5.32
C VAL A 65 -5.81 18.05 3.85
N ARG A 66 -5.18 16.91 3.57
CA ARG A 66 -5.01 16.43 2.20
C ARG A 66 -6.32 15.82 1.69
N CYS A 67 -6.72 16.23 0.50
CA CYS A 67 -7.92 15.76 -0.17
C CYS A 67 -7.53 15.08 -1.50
N LEU A 68 -7.94 13.83 -1.67
CA LEU A 68 -7.84 13.10 -2.94
C LEU A 68 -9.19 13.18 -3.66
N VAL A 69 -9.23 13.87 -4.78
CA VAL A 69 -10.40 13.99 -5.64
C VAL A 69 -10.40 12.81 -6.58
N THR A 70 -11.49 12.02 -6.62
CA THR A 70 -11.60 10.87 -7.52
C THR A 70 -11.74 11.33 -8.98
N GLN A 71 -11.33 10.48 -9.93
CA GLN A 71 -11.51 10.79 -11.34
C GLN A 71 -13.00 10.96 -11.70
N GLU A 72 -13.88 10.18 -11.07
CA GLU A 72 -15.34 10.33 -11.21
C GLU A 72 -15.83 11.70 -10.76
N ALA A 73 -15.32 12.19 -9.61
CA ALA A 73 -15.66 13.51 -9.10
C ALA A 73 -15.24 14.62 -10.08
N LEU A 74 -14.05 14.50 -10.67
CA LEU A 74 -13.56 15.45 -11.68
C LEU A 74 -14.43 15.46 -12.93
N ASN A 75 -14.77 14.28 -13.46
CA ASN A 75 -15.57 14.15 -14.68
C ASN A 75 -17.01 14.64 -14.50
N ALA A 76 -17.59 14.44 -13.30
CA ALA A 76 -18.91 14.93 -12.96
C ALA A 76 -18.95 16.43 -12.63
N SER A 77 -17.79 17.04 -12.41
CA SER A 77 -17.67 18.45 -12.06
C SER A 77 -17.45 19.29 -13.32
N ASP A 78 -18.23 20.35 -13.48
CA ASP A 78 -18.02 21.38 -14.50
C ASP A 78 -16.83 22.29 -14.12
N CYS A 79 -15.64 21.74 -13.87
CA CYS A 79 -14.42 22.53 -13.63
C CYS A 79 -13.92 23.27 -14.90
N SER A 80 -14.75 23.33 -15.94
CA SER A 80 -14.46 23.95 -17.24
C SER A 80 -14.70 25.47 -17.29
N GLU A 81 -15.09 26.11 -16.18
CA GLU A 81 -15.41 27.54 -16.16
C GLU A 81 -14.33 28.44 -15.52
N VAL A 82 -13.05 28.08 -15.58
CA VAL A 82 -11.96 29.04 -15.32
C VAL A 82 -11.70 29.83 -16.62
N ARG A 83 -12.52 30.86 -16.85
CA ARG A 83 -12.25 31.86 -17.89
C ARG A 83 -11.12 32.78 -17.42
N THR A 84 -9.86 32.43 -17.69
CA THR A 84 -8.80 33.42 -17.80
C THR A 84 -8.77 33.92 -19.25
N HIS A 85 -8.69 35.23 -19.44
CA HIS A 85 -8.69 35.92 -20.74
C HIS A 85 -7.41 35.68 -21.56
N ARG A 86 -6.91 34.45 -21.61
CA ARG A 86 -5.70 34.10 -22.36
C ARG A 86 -5.75 32.67 -22.91
N ARG A 87 -6.33 32.59 -24.11
CA ARG A 87 -6.16 31.51 -25.10
C ARG A 87 -6.90 30.20 -24.79
N GLU A 88 -7.40 29.60 -25.87
CA GLU A 88 -8.30 28.44 -25.95
C GLU A 88 -7.63 27.12 -25.56
N GLU A 89 -7.14 27.01 -24.34
CA GLU A 89 -6.77 25.72 -23.76
C GLU A 89 -7.69 25.49 -22.57
N LYS A 90 -8.55 24.48 -22.71
CA LYS A 90 -9.48 24.03 -21.68
C LYS A 90 -8.65 23.40 -20.57
N GLU A 91 -8.02 24.21 -19.71
CA GLU A 91 -7.25 23.75 -18.55
C GLU A 91 -8.20 23.01 -17.60
N PHE A 92 -8.29 21.70 -17.78
CA PHE A 92 -8.96 20.80 -16.86
C PHE A 92 -8.05 20.65 -15.64
N GLY A 93 -8.34 21.36 -14.55
CA GLY A 93 -7.51 21.25 -13.36
C GLY A 93 -7.80 22.28 -12.28
N PHE A 94 -7.08 22.15 -11.18
CA PHE A 94 -7.14 23.04 -10.03
C PHE A 94 -6.03 24.09 -10.01
N ARG A 95 -5.00 23.96 -10.86
CA ARG A 95 -3.95 24.98 -10.97
C ARG A 95 -4.55 26.34 -11.32
N GLY A 96 -4.20 27.37 -10.56
CA GLY A 96 -4.76 28.71 -10.69
C GLY A 96 -6.07 28.93 -9.92
N ALA A 97 -6.58 27.91 -9.23
CA ALA A 97 -7.72 28.03 -8.32
C ALA A 97 -7.30 28.18 -6.84
N GLU A 98 -6.00 28.26 -6.52
CA GLU A 98 -5.52 28.42 -5.15
C GLU A 98 -6.06 29.72 -4.51
N GLY A 99 -6.53 29.64 -3.27
CA GLY A 99 -7.21 30.73 -2.57
C GLY A 99 -8.73 30.72 -2.75
N ARG A 100 -9.28 29.98 -3.72
CA ARG A 100 -10.73 29.83 -3.90
C ARG A 100 -11.35 28.89 -2.87
N LEU A 101 -12.64 29.10 -2.63
CA LEU A 101 -13.42 28.21 -1.77
C LEU A 101 -13.90 26.96 -2.53
N LEU A 102 -13.71 25.81 -1.90
CA LEU A 102 -14.17 24.50 -2.31
C LEU A 102 -15.32 24.04 -1.40
N LEU A 103 -16.45 23.69 -1.97
CA LEU A 103 -17.58 23.09 -1.26
C LEU A 103 -17.55 21.57 -1.46
N LEU A 104 -17.09 20.85 -0.45
CA LEU A 104 -17.07 19.39 -0.40
C LEU A 104 -18.47 18.89 -0.09
N ARG A 105 -19.13 18.26 -1.07
CA ARG A 105 -20.51 17.77 -0.92
C ARG A 105 -20.56 16.32 -0.46
N ASP A 106 -19.58 15.54 -0.90
CA ASP A 106 -19.42 14.14 -0.53
C ASP A 106 -17.93 13.84 -0.39
N CYS A 107 -17.50 13.59 0.85
CA CYS A 107 -16.16 13.08 1.12
C CYS A 107 -16.14 12.17 2.36
N GLY A 108 -15.20 11.22 2.35
CA GLY A 108 -14.98 10.27 3.44
C GLY A 108 -13.56 10.39 3.97
N VAL A 109 -13.41 10.21 5.29
CA VAL A 109 -12.11 10.13 5.95
C VAL A 109 -11.50 8.76 5.66
N ARG A 110 -10.23 8.73 5.27
CA ARG A 110 -9.45 7.52 5.03
C ARG A 110 -8.08 7.63 5.70
N ILE A 111 -7.47 6.48 5.94
CA ILE A 111 -6.13 6.35 6.50
C ILE A 111 -5.20 5.89 5.39
N GLN A 112 -4.10 6.62 5.19
CA GLN A 112 -2.98 6.11 4.41
C GLN A 112 -2.00 5.43 5.36
N VAL A 113 -1.69 4.17 5.11
CA VAL A 113 -0.72 3.38 5.90
C VAL A 113 0.69 3.56 5.30
N ALA A 114 1.71 3.62 6.16
CA ALA A 114 3.10 3.81 5.75
C ALA A 114 3.69 2.52 5.15
N GLU A 115 3.52 2.31 3.84
CA GLU A 115 4.01 1.14 3.11
C GLU A 115 5.37 1.42 2.42
N GLY A 116 6.33 1.95 3.18
CA GLY A 116 7.67 2.34 2.68
C GLY A 116 7.78 3.78 2.15
N GLY A 117 6.79 4.63 2.45
CA GLY A 117 6.71 6.02 2.02
C GLY A 117 6.49 7.02 3.18
N PRO A 118 5.70 8.10 2.99
CA PRO A 118 5.43 9.09 4.04
C PRO A 118 4.75 8.45 5.26
N PRO A 119 4.83 9.09 6.44
CA PRO A 119 4.20 8.59 7.65
C PRO A 119 2.69 8.39 7.43
N ALA A 120 2.11 7.47 8.21
CA ALA A 120 0.69 7.25 8.16
C ALA A 120 -0.06 8.55 8.48
N GLU A 121 -1.16 8.81 7.77
CA GLU A 121 -1.92 10.04 7.95
C GLU A 121 -3.38 9.88 7.55
N PHE A 122 -4.24 10.71 8.17
CA PHE A 122 -5.61 10.89 7.71
C PHE A 122 -5.64 11.79 6.48
N TYR A 123 -6.46 11.41 5.51
CA TYR A 123 -6.78 12.22 4.34
C TYR A 123 -8.28 12.08 4.01
N LEU A 124 -8.79 12.99 3.18
CA LEU A 124 -10.17 12.94 2.71
C LEU A 124 -10.22 12.44 1.28
N GLN A 125 -11.03 11.42 0.99
CA GLN A 125 -11.42 11.10 -0.38
C GLN A 125 -12.67 11.90 -0.74
N VAL A 126 -12.60 12.69 -1.79
CA VAL A 126 -13.67 13.55 -2.28
C VAL A 126 -14.30 12.94 -3.53
N ASN A 127 -15.57 12.55 -3.41
CA ASN A 127 -16.35 11.98 -4.51
C ASN A 127 -17.22 13.05 -5.20
N ARG A 128 -17.57 14.14 -4.50
CA ARG A 128 -18.33 15.26 -5.09
C ARG A 128 -17.94 16.59 -4.47
N PHE A 129 -17.72 17.60 -5.31
CA PHE A 129 -17.38 18.95 -4.86
C PHE A 129 -17.99 20.04 -5.75
N SER A 130 -17.81 21.30 -5.37
CA SER A 130 -18.07 22.46 -6.22
C SER A 130 -17.06 23.56 -5.90
N LEU A 131 -16.47 24.16 -6.94
CA LEU A 131 -15.53 25.27 -6.78
C LEU A 131 -16.28 26.60 -6.85
N LEU A 132 -16.23 27.38 -5.77
CA LEU A 132 -16.92 28.67 -5.69
C LEU A 132 -16.08 29.77 -6.34
N PRO A 133 -16.70 30.80 -6.94
CA PRO A 133 -15.98 31.88 -7.62
C PRO A 133 -15.25 32.84 -6.66
N ALA A 134 -15.55 32.79 -5.36
CA ALA A 134 -14.92 33.65 -4.37
C ALA A 134 -13.48 33.22 -4.09
N GLU A 135 -12.54 34.14 -4.32
CA GLU A 135 -11.13 34.02 -3.95
C GLU A 135 -10.87 34.77 -2.63
N GLN A 136 -10.12 34.15 -1.72
CA GLN A 136 -9.74 34.72 -0.44
C GLN A 136 -8.22 34.64 -0.25
N PRO A 137 -7.62 35.55 0.54
CA PRO A 137 -6.22 35.43 0.95
C PRO A 137 -5.94 34.05 1.55
N ARG A 138 -4.76 33.49 1.24
CA ARG A 138 -4.36 32.18 1.74
C ARG A 138 -3.75 32.33 3.12
N ASP A 139 -4.44 31.79 4.11
CA ASP A 139 -3.92 31.68 5.47
C ASP A 139 -3.35 30.28 5.67
N TRP A 140 -2.02 30.21 5.84
CA TRP A 140 -1.33 28.94 6.06
C TRP A 140 -1.59 28.44 7.48
N VAL A 141 -2.23 27.28 7.55
CA VAL A 141 -2.62 26.63 8.81
C VAL A 141 -1.92 25.28 8.95
N THR A 142 -1.75 24.85 10.20
CA THR A 142 -1.12 23.58 10.54
C THR A 142 -1.92 22.40 10.01
N SER A 143 -1.24 21.31 9.64
CA SER A 143 -1.90 20.07 9.23
C SER A 143 -2.69 19.47 10.39
N CYS A 144 -3.89 18.95 10.12
CA CYS A 144 -4.69 18.25 11.11
C CYS A 144 -3.97 17.02 11.69
N ASN A 145 -3.05 16.41 10.93
CA ASN A 145 -2.25 15.27 11.39
C ASN A 145 -1.16 15.67 12.40
N GLN A 146 -0.97 16.97 12.66
CA GLN A 146 -0.11 17.47 13.74
C GLN A 146 -0.90 17.68 15.05
N ASP A 147 -2.22 17.56 15.02
CA ASP A 147 -3.07 17.66 16.21
C ASP A 147 -2.91 16.41 17.10
N PRO A 148 -2.70 16.56 18.42
CA PRO A 148 -2.40 15.43 19.29
C PRO A 148 -3.58 14.45 19.44
N ASP A 149 -4.83 14.93 19.39
CA ASP A 149 -6.00 14.04 19.48
C ASP A 149 -6.17 13.25 18.17
N VAL A 150 -5.89 13.90 17.04
CA VAL A 150 -5.90 13.23 15.72
C VAL A 150 -4.79 12.19 15.64
N GLN A 151 -3.59 12.49 16.11
CA GLN A 151 -2.48 11.52 16.16
C GLN A 151 -2.81 10.34 17.07
N LYS A 152 -3.43 10.60 18.22
CA LYS A 152 -3.89 9.53 19.11
C LYS A 152 -4.90 8.62 18.39
N LYS A 153 -5.93 9.20 17.77
CA LYS A 153 -6.93 8.43 17.01
C LYS A 153 -6.31 7.66 15.84
N LEU A 154 -5.33 8.23 15.15
CA LEU A 154 -4.62 7.56 14.06
C LEU A 154 -3.91 6.30 14.57
N ASN A 155 -3.18 6.42 15.68
CA ASN A 155 -2.50 5.28 16.30
C ASN A 155 -3.51 4.23 16.75
N ASP A 156 -4.60 4.63 17.42
CA ASP A 156 -5.67 3.71 17.85
C ASP A 156 -6.24 2.93 16.64
N CYS A 157 -6.55 3.60 15.52
CA CYS A 157 -7.04 2.95 14.31
C CYS A 157 -6.00 2.00 13.66
N LEU A 158 -4.72 2.39 13.66
CA LEU A 158 -3.65 1.52 13.14
C LEU A 158 -3.48 0.28 14.02
N GLU A 159 -3.56 0.42 15.34
CA GLU A 159 -3.54 -0.71 16.28
C GLU A 159 -4.74 -1.63 16.10
N GLU A 160 -5.95 -1.09 15.88
CA GLU A 160 -7.14 -1.88 15.56
C GLU A 160 -6.97 -2.67 14.27
N HIS A 161 -6.47 -2.05 13.19
CA HIS A 161 -6.20 -2.75 11.92
C HIS A 161 -5.15 -3.86 12.08
N LEU A 162 -4.13 -3.65 12.92
CA LEU A 162 -3.17 -4.70 13.27
C LEU A 162 -3.81 -5.78 14.14
N SER A 163 -4.74 -5.42 15.03
CA SER A 163 -5.45 -6.33 15.93
C SER A 163 -6.45 -7.22 15.18
N GLU A 164 -7.17 -6.68 14.19
CA GLU A 164 -8.05 -7.45 13.29
C GLU A 164 -7.25 -8.35 12.36
N SER A 165 -6.12 -7.85 11.84
CA SER A 165 -5.16 -8.65 11.05
C SER A 165 -4.44 -9.72 11.89
N THR A 166 -4.50 -9.62 13.22
CA THR A 166 -4.00 -10.63 14.16
C THR A 166 -5.12 -11.47 14.78
N SER A 167 -6.41 -11.16 14.56
CA SER A 167 -7.53 -11.98 15.03
C SER A 167 -7.65 -13.31 14.29
N SER A 168 -7.13 -13.42 13.06
CA SER A 168 -6.94 -14.73 12.40
C SER A 168 -5.58 -15.35 12.71
N ASN A 169 -4.66 -14.59 13.33
CA ASN A 169 -3.30 -15.01 13.61
C ASN A 169 -3.05 -14.95 15.12
N ALA A 170 -3.70 -15.85 15.85
CA ALA A 170 -3.07 -16.38 17.04
C ALA A 170 -1.69 -16.88 16.58
N GLY A 171 -0.64 -16.13 16.90
CA GLY A 171 0.70 -16.35 16.36
C GLY A 171 1.05 -17.83 16.47
N LEU A 172 1.11 -18.51 15.33
CA LEU A 172 1.38 -19.93 15.28
C LEU A 172 2.75 -20.16 15.90
N SER A 173 2.82 -21.03 16.90
CA SER A 173 4.09 -21.59 17.34
C SER A 173 4.76 -22.22 16.11
N LEU A 174 6.09 -22.19 16.03
CA LEU A 174 6.85 -22.82 14.95
C LEU A 174 6.47 -24.31 14.80
N SER A 175 6.04 -24.96 15.89
CA SER A 175 5.47 -26.31 15.89
C SER A 175 4.08 -26.42 15.22
N GLN A 176 3.21 -25.41 15.36
CA GLN A 176 1.90 -25.38 14.69
C GLN A 176 2.04 -25.10 13.20
N LEU A 177 3.00 -24.25 12.82
CA LEU A 177 3.32 -23.97 11.42
C LEU A 177 3.93 -25.21 10.73
N LEU A 178 4.73 -25.99 11.46
CA LEU A 178 5.23 -27.28 10.98
C LEU A 178 4.13 -28.34 10.91
N ASP A 179 3.17 -28.37 11.84
CA ASP A 179 2.02 -29.30 11.77
C ASP A 179 1.04 -28.95 10.65
N GLU A 180 0.81 -27.67 10.34
CA GLU A 180 -0.01 -27.27 9.17
C GLU A 180 0.69 -27.61 7.85
N VAL A 181 2.02 -27.48 7.78
CA VAL A 181 2.82 -27.99 6.64
C VAL A 181 2.86 -29.54 6.63
N GLN A 182 2.67 -30.19 7.79
CA GLN A 182 2.56 -31.65 7.89
C GLN A 182 1.18 -32.14 7.44
N GLU A 183 0.10 -31.39 7.69
CA GLU A 183 -1.23 -31.63 7.10
C GLU A 183 -1.21 -31.36 5.57
N GLU A 184 -0.27 -30.53 5.11
CA GLU A 184 0.05 -30.36 3.69
C GLU A 184 0.74 -31.59 3.06
N GLN A 185 0.88 -32.73 3.75
CA GLN A 185 1.40 -33.96 3.14
C GLN A 185 0.40 -34.56 2.12
N GLU A 186 -0.91 -34.37 2.32
CA GLU A 186 -1.94 -34.75 1.34
C GLU A 186 -1.99 -33.78 0.15
N HIS A 187 -1.77 -32.47 0.42
CA HIS A 187 -1.69 -31.43 -0.60
C HIS A 187 -0.40 -31.54 -1.42
N GLN A 188 0.71 -31.92 -0.78
CA GLN A 188 1.97 -32.29 -1.43
C GLN A 188 1.78 -33.51 -2.32
N GLY A 189 1.02 -34.53 -1.86
CA GLY A 189 0.65 -35.67 -2.70
C GLY A 189 -0.22 -35.28 -3.90
N ALA A 190 -1.11 -34.31 -3.75
CA ALA A 190 -1.89 -33.75 -4.86
C ALA A 190 -1.02 -32.94 -5.84
N LEU A 191 -0.10 -32.11 -5.32
CA LEU A 191 0.86 -31.33 -6.11
C LEU A 191 1.87 -32.22 -6.84
N VAL A 192 2.34 -33.31 -6.23
CA VAL A 192 3.20 -34.31 -6.89
C VAL A 192 2.43 -35.02 -7.99
N ARG A 193 1.18 -35.44 -7.75
CA ARG A 193 0.33 -36.05 -8.80
C ARG A 193 0.00 -35.07 -9.93
N LEU A 194 -0.21 -33.79 -9.61
CA LEU A 194 -0.38 -32.72 -10.60
C LEU A 194 0.91 -32.51 -11.39
N ALA A 195 2.07 -32.47 -10.74
CA ALA A 195 3.36 -32.35 -11.41
C ALA A 195 3.64 -33.56 -12.32
N GLU A 196 3.36 -34.78 -11.88
CA GLU A 196 3.44 -36.01 -12.69
C GLU A 196 2.42 -36.03 -13.84
N SER A 197 1.23 -35.44 -13.65
CA SER A 197 0.22 -35.30 -14.70
C SER A 197 0.59 -34.24 -15.74
N CYS A 198 1.21 -33.14 -15.33
CA CYS A 198 1.66 -32.07 -16.21
C CYS A 198 2.96 -32.46 -16.94
N LEU A 199 3.81 -33.24 -16.28
CA LEU A 199 4.99 -33.87 -16.86
C LEU A 199 4.57 -35.23 -17.41
N MET A 200 3.91 -35.26 -18.57
CA MET A 200 3.53 -36.48 -19.29
C MET A 200 4.76 -37.38 -19.55
N LEU A 201 5.18 -38.17 -18.56
CA LEU A 201 6.23 -39.19 -18.63
C LEU A 201 5.65 -40.47 -19.23
N SER A 202 5.02 -40.33 -20.40
CA SER A 202 4.58 -41.47 -21.20
C SER A 202 5.67 -41.78 -22.22
N GLY A 203 6.68 -42.53 -21.80
CA GLY A 203 7.71 -43.09 -22.67
C GLY A 203 8.83 -43.78 -21.89
N PRO A 204 9.44 -44.87 -22.39
CA PRO A 204 10.65 -45.45 -21.79
C PRO A 204 11.81 -44.48 -22.04
N CYS A 205 12.00 -43.53 -21.13
CA CYS A 205 13.02 -42.50 -21.26
C CYS A 205 14.25 -42.87 -20.45
N THR A 206 15.33 -43.22 -21.15
CA THR A 206 16.68 -43.19 -20.61
C THR A 206 16.89 -41.83 -19.95
N ALA A 207 17.03 -41.82 -18.63
CA ALA A 207 17.13 -40.61 -17.83
C ALA A 207 18.23 -39.68 -18.38
N PRO A 208 17.96 -38.39 -18.64
CA PRO A 208 19.04 -37.45 -18.92
C PRO A 208 19.93 -37.37 -17.67
N PRO A 209 21.27 -37.24 -17.84
CA PRO A 209 22.18 -37.20 -16.70
C PRO A 209 21.80 -36.02 -15.80
N LEU A 210 21.45 -36.35 -14.56
CA LEU A 210 21.14 -35.39 -13.51
C LEU A 210 22.21 -34.29 -13.49
N THR A 211 21.80 -33.02 -13.43
CA THR A 211 22.74 -31.90 -13.32
C THR A 211 23.63 -32.11 -12.08
N ARG A 212 24.89 -31.66 -12.13
CA ARG A 212 25.84 -31.85 -11.00
C ARG A 212 25.29 -31.31 -9.67
N TRP A 213 24.39 -30.33 -9.75
CA TRP A 213 23.71 -29.72 -8.61
C TRP A 213 22.67 -30.64 -7.98
N ALA A 214 21.83 -31.29 -8.79
CA ALA A 214 20.83 -32.24 -8.31
C ALA A 214 21.48 -33.47 -7.68
N THR A 215 22.59 -33.96 -8.26
CA THR A 215 23.38 -35.05 -7.67
C THR A 215 24.07 -34.63 -6.37
N SER A 216 24.47 -33.35 -6.25
CA SER A 216 25.10 -32.85 -5.03
C SER A 216 24.10 -32.62 -3.90
N ARG A 217 22.86 -32.20 -4.19
CA ARG A 217 21.79 -32.06 -3.18
C ARG A 217 21.36 -33.40 -2.61
N LEU A 218 21.20 -34.42 -3.46
CA LEU A 218 20.84 -35.77 -3.02
C LEU A 218 21.91 -36.42 -2.14
N ARG A 219 23.20 -36.06 -2.31
CA ARG A 219 24.28 -36.48 -1.40
C ARG A 219 24.38 -35.65 -0.12
N ALA A 220 23.75 -34.47 -0.07
CA ALA A 220 23.88 -33.50 1.02
C ALA A 220 22.84 -33.67 2.14
N MET A 221 22.05 -34.75 2.12
CA MET A 221 21.17 -35.10 3.24
C MET A 221 21.95 -35.64 4.45
N ASP A 222 23.23 -35.97 4.27
CA ASP A 222 24.14 -36.20 5.38
C ASP A 222 24.93 -34.92 5.70
N PRO A 223 25.03 -34.52 6.98
CA PRO A 223 25.85 -33.38 7.37
C PRO A 223 27.30 -33.63 6.91
N PRO A 224 27.96 -32.63 6.30
CA PRO A 224 29.33 -32.80 5.85
C PRO A 224 30.21 -33.13 7.05
N LYS A 225 30.92 -34.26 6.99
CA LYS A 225 31.85 -34.71 8.03
C LYS A 225 33.29 -34.22 7.81
N ARG A 226 33.56 -33.64 6.63
CA ARG A 226 34.88 -33.14 6.20
C ARG A 226 34.74 -31.82 5.44
N HIS A 227 35.78 -31.01 5.47
CA HIS A 227 35.94 -29.84 4.61
C HIS A 227 36.02 -30.27 3.13
N ARG A 228 35.83 -29.32 2.21
CA ARG A 228 35.91 -29.57 0.76
C ARG A 228 37.27 -30.10 0.28
N ASP A 229 38.33 -29.85 1.04
CA ASP A 229 39.69 -30.34 0.80
C ASP A 229 39.94 -31.76 1.37
N GLY A 230 38.93 -32.39 1.99
CA GLY A 230 39.00 -33.72 2.58
C GLY A 230 39.52 -33.75 4.02
N SER A 231 39.94 -32.62 4.58
CA SER A 231 40.35 -32.52 5.98
C SER A 231 39.15 -32.70 6.91
N THR A 232 39.39 -33.31 8.08
CA THR A 232 38.36 -33.41 9.13
C THR A 232 38.13 -32.05 9.75
N PHE A 233 36.89 -31.76 10.16
CA PHE A 233 36.65 -30.58 10.98
C PHE A 233 37.48 -30.68 12.27
N GLN A 234 38.23 -29.63 12.59
CA GLN A 234 39.11 -29.61 13.76
C GLN A 234 38.35 -29.46 15.08
N TYR A 235 37.06 -29.15 15.02
CA TYR A 235 36.20 -28.93 16.17
C TYR A 235 35.04 -29.91 16.11
N GLU A 236 34.92 -30.75 17.13
CA GLU A 236 33.67 -31.42 17.47
C GLU A 236 32.82 -30.42 18.27
N TYR A 237 31.65 -30.09 17.74
CA TYR A 237 30.69 -29.29 18.46
C TYR A 237 29.89 -30.20 19.37
N GLU A 238 29.91 -29.90 20.66
CA GLU A 238 28.96 -30.49 21.59
C GLU A 238 27.52 -30.13 21.17
N PRO A 239 26.54 -31.01 21.44
CA PRO A 239 25.14 -30.71 21.18
C PRO A 239 24.77 -29.35 21.78
N PRO A 240 24.04 -28.50 21.04
CA PRO A 240 23.68 -27.18 21.53
C PRO A 240 22.89 -27.30 22.85
N CYS A 241 23.24 -26.45 23.82
CA CYS A 241 22.55 -26.47 25.11
C CYS A 241 21.07 -26.12 24.94
N THR A 242 20.24 -26.61 25.86
CA THR A 242 18.78 -26.39 25.82
C THR A 242 18.39 -24.91 25.75
N SER A 243 19.18 -24.02 26.36
CA SER A 243 18.95 -22.57 26.29
C SER A 243 19.24 -22.00 24.90
N LEU A 244 20.29 -22.46 24.22
CA LEU A 244 20.60 -22.02 22.84
C LEU A 244 19.52 -22.54 21.88
N CYS A 245 19.11 -23.81 22.04
CA CYS A 245 18.01 -24.38 21.28
C CYS A 245 16.72 -23.58 21.48
N ALA A 246 16.37 -23.26 22.73
CA ALA A 246 15.20 -22.45 23.04
C ALA A 246 15.31 -21.03 22.45
N GLN A 247 16.50 -20.42 22.48
CA GLN A 247 16.71 -19.07 21.94
C GLN A 247 16.59 -19.05 20.40
N VAL A 248 17.14 -20.05 19.71
CA VAL A 248 16.97 -20.21 18.26
C VAL A 248 15.51 -20.52 17.91
N GLN A 249 14.83 -21.36 18.68
CA GLN A 249 13.40 -21.65 18.50
C GLN A 249 12.50 -20.46 18.87
N SER A 250 12.97 -19.56 19.72
CA SER A 250 12.29 -18.29 20.04
C SER A 250 12.52 -17.21 18.99
N ALA A 251 13.54 -17.36 18.14
CA ALA A 251 13.78 -16.45 17.05
C ALA A 251 12.56 -16.47 16.12
N ARG A 252 11.98 -15.29 15.91
CA ARG A 252 10.90 -15.08 14.96
C ARG A 252 11.49 -14.40 13.75
N LEU A 253 11.17 -14.90 12.56
CA LEU A 253 11.42 -14.14 11.34
C LEU A 253 10.38 -13.01 11.27
N PRO A 254 10.78 -11.77 10.96
CA PRO A 254 9.82 -10.71 10.70
C PRO A 254 8.86 -11.13 9.58
N PRO A 255 7.54 -10.96 9.73
CA PRO A 255 6.56 -11.34 8.72
C PRO A 255 6.84 -10.73 7.35
N GLN A 256 7.40 -9.51 7.31
CA GLN A 256 7.78 -8.85 6.06
C GLN A 256 8.86 -9.61 5.29
N LEU A 257 9.80 -10.24 6.01
CA LEU A 257 10.91 -10.98 5.42
C LEU A 257 10.43 -12.32 4.85
N LEU A 258 9.46 -12.96 5.52
CA LEU A 258 8.79 -14.15 5.03
C LEU A 258 7.92 -13.85 3.80
N ALA A 259 7.12 -12.78 3.85
CA ALA A 259 6.29 -12.33 2.73
C ALA A 259 7.14 -11.97 1.50
N TRP A 260 8.26 -11.27 1.70
CA TRP A 260 9.22 -10.99 0.62
C TRP A 260 9.79 -12.27 0.01
N ALA A 261 10.19 -13.24 0.84
CA ALA A 261 10.74 -14.50 0.35
C ALA A 261 9.72 -15.32 -0.45
N LEU A 262 8.46 -15.34 -0.01
CA LEU A 262 7.35 -15.99 -0.72
C LEU A 262 7.06 -15.29 -2.05
N HIS A 263 7.01 -13.96 -2.08
CA HIS A 263 6.85 -13.19 -3.31
C HIS A 263 7.93 -13.56 -4.33
N PHE A 264 9.20 -13.55 -3.91
CA PHE A 264 10.33 -13.87 -4.79
C PHE A 264 10.29 -15.31 -5.32
N LEU A 265 9.82 -16.27 -4.51
CA LEU A 265 9.74 -17.67 -4.91
C LEU A 265 8.52 -17.98 -5.79
N MET A 266 7.44 -17.23 -5.63
CA MET A 266 6.18 -17.42 -6.36
C MET A 266 6.03 -16.48 -7.55
N GLU A 267 6.97 -15.56 -7.77
CA GLU A 267 6.96 -14.65 -8.92
C GLU A 267 7.06 -15.45 -10.22
N PRO A 268 6.00 -15.48 -11.05
CA PRO A 268 6.07 -16.17 -12.34
C PRO A 268 7.11 -15.46 -13.20
N GLN A 269 8.10 -16.22 -13.69
CA GLN A 269 9.08 -15.70 -14.65
C GLN A 269 8.32 -15.07 -15.82
N PRO A 270 8.64 -13.84 -16.24
CA PRO A 270 8.02 -13.27 -17.43
C PRO A 270 8.31 -14.22 -18.60
N GLU A 271 7.25 -14.64 -19.27
CA GLU A 271 7.35 -15.46 -20.47
C GLU A 271 8.26 -14.73 -21.45
N SER A 272 9.46 -15.28 -21.68
CA SER A 272 10.39 -14.80 -22.68
C SER A 272 9.65 -14.68 -24.01
N GLU A 273 9.46 -13.45 -24.47
CA GLU A 273 8.90 -13.13 -25.78
C GLU A 273 9.63 -13.95 -26.85
N GLN A 274 8.92 -14.94 -27.40
CA GLN A 274 9.38 -15.66 -28.58
C GLN A 274 9.36 -14.69 -29.75
N THR A 275 10.55 -14.23 -30.13
CA THR A 275 10.81 -13.54 -31.39
C THR A 275 10.42 -14.47 -32.54
N GLN A 276 9.28 -14.19 -33.19
CA GLN A 276 8.93 -14.82 -34.47
C GLN A 276 9.89 -14.29 -35.56
N VAL A 277 10.46 -15.25 -36.29
CA VAL A 277 11.18 -15.07 -37.56
C VAL A 277 10.18 -14.99 -38.70
#